data_AF-A0A2A5M3S0-F1
#
_entry.id   AF-A0A2A5M3S0-F1
#
_cell.length_a   1.000
_cell.length_b   1.000
_cell.length_c   1.000
_cell.angle_alpha   90.00
_cell.angle_beta   90.00
_cell.angle_gamma   90.00
#
_symmetry.space_group_name_H-M   'P 1'
#
loop_
_entity.id
_entity.type
_entity.pdbx_description
1 polymer ?
#
loop_
_entity_poly.entity_id
_entity_poly.type
_entity_poly.pdbx_seq_one_letter_code
_entity_poly.pdbx_strand_id
1 'polypeptide(L)'
;MANTKVIDTPIIEQIMEKSKYSKTDESYSIAKRGVAEFISEIVKSDNAEEKINKFALDEMIAHIDHLLSKQMDEVLHNEEFQKLESTWRGLRFLVERTDFNENIKIDLFDIRKEEALEDFENN
;
A
#
# COMPACT_ATOMS: atom_id res chain seq x y z
N MET A 1 -53.18 8.56 17.11
CA MET A 1 -52.55 7.71 16.08
C MET A 1 -51.54 8.59 15.34
N ALA A 2 -50.26 8.51 15.71
CA ALA A 2 -49.22 9.40 15.19
C ALA A 2 -48.41 8.66 14.12
N ASN A 3 -48.27 9.29 12.95
CA ASN A 3 -47.58 8.81 11.76
C ASN A 3 -46.13 8.40 12.06
N THR A 4 -45.83 7.12 11.82
CA THR A 4 -44.47 6.58 11.72
C THR A 4 -43.77 7.24 10.54
N LYS A 5 -42.84 8.16 10.82
CA LYS A 5 -41.85 8.61 9.83
C LYS A 5 -40.97 7.41 9.49
N VAL A 6 -41.18 6.82 8.32
CA VAL A 6 -40.21 5.92 7.70
C VAL A 6 -39.00 6.79 7.39
N ILE A 7 -37.98 6.70 8.22
CA ILE A 7 -36.69 7.32 7.95
C ILE A 7 -36.11 6.45 6.84
N ASP A 8 -36.20 6.90 5.59
CA ASP A 8 -35.55 6.25 4.46
C ASP A 8 -34.05 6.20 4.78
N THR A 9 -33.59 5.02 5.20
CA THR A 9 -32.18 4.79 5.49
C THR A 9 -31.42 5.08 4.21
N PRO A 10 -30.37 5.93 4.22
CA PRO A 10 -29.58 6.22 3.03
C PRO A 10 -29.18 4.92 2.33
N ILE A 11 -29.27 4.87 1.00
CA ILE A 11 -28.98 3.67 0.19
C ILE A 11 -27.63 3.04 0.58
N ILE A 12 -26.64 3.88 0.91
CA ILE A 12 -25.33 3.46 1.41
C ILE A 12 -25.46 2.68 2.72
N GLU A 13 -26.27 3.14 3.67
CA GLU A 13 -26.46 2.46 4.96
C GLU A 13 -27.16 1.10 4.78
N GLN A 14 -28.10 0.98 3.83
CA GLN A 14 -28.75 -0.29 3.49
C GLN A 14 -27.77 -1.30 2.86
N ILE A 15 -26.82 -0.82 2.03
CA ILE A 15 -25.76 -1.65 1.45
C ILE A 15 -24.78 -2.10 2.54
N MET A 16 -24.40 -1.18 3.44
CA MET A 16 -23.51 -1.47 4.56
C MET A 16 -24.13 -2.46 5.56
N GLU A 17 -25.46 -2.46 5.76
CA GLU A 17 -26.17 -3.43 6.59
C GLU A 17 -26.15 -4.86 6.02
N LYS A 18 -25.99 -5.01 4.70
CA LYS A 18 -25.77 -6.33 4.05
C LYS A 18 -24.31 -6.76 4.04
N SER A 19 -23.39 -5.89 4.47
CA SER A 19 -21.97 -6.19 4.56
C SER A 19 -21.65 -7.01 5.82
N LYS A 20 -20.48 -7.66 5.86
CA LYS A 20 -20.01 -8.41 7.04
C LYS A 20 -19.45 -7.51 8.15
N TYR A 21 -19.40 -6.19 7.95
CA TYR A 21 -18.76 -5.26 8.88
C TYR A 21 -19.75 -4.74 9.93
N SER A 22 -19.34 -4.76 11.20
CA SER A 22 -20.09 -4.13 12.31
C SER A 22 -19.89 -2.62 12.30
N LYS A 23 -20.92 -1.85 12.69
CA LYS A 23 -20.84 -0.37 12.83
C LYS A 23 -19.78 0.09 13.86
N THR A 24 -19.27 -0.82 14.69
CA THR A 24 -18.24 -0.58 15.71
C THR A 24 -16.82 -0.85 15.23
N ASP A 25 -16.65 -1.39 14.03
CA ASP A 25 -15.35 -1.72 13.43
C ASP A 25 -14.76 -0.48 12.74
N GLU A 26 -13.48 -0.18 12.95
CA GLU A 26 -12.77 0.87 12.19
C GLU A 26 -12.89 0.64 10.68
N SER A 27 -12.90 -0.63 10.27
CA SER A 27 -13.06 -1.08 8.88
C SER A 27 -14.41 -0.68 8.27
N TYR A 28 -15.45 -0.45 9.08
CA TYR A 28 -16.77 0.00 8.61
C TYR A 28 -16.68 1.39 7.98
N SER A 29 -15.92 2.30 8.61
CA SER A 29 -15.74 3.67 8.12
C SER A 29 -14.99 3.70 6.79
N ILE A 30 -13.97 2.85 6.65
CA ILE A 30 -13.15 2.70 5.45
C ILE A 30 -13.99 2.11 4.31
N ALA A 31 -14.72 1.03 4.59
CA ALA A 31 -15.60 0.39 3.60
C ALA A 31 -16.72 1.34 3.15
N LYS A 32 -17.36 2.08 4.07
CA LYS A 32 -18.40 3.06 3.74
C LYS A 32 -17.87 4.16 2.81
N ARG A 33 -16.64 4.65 3.07
CA ARG A 33 -15.99 5.62 2.19
C ARG A 33 -15.67 5.03 0.82
N GLY A 34 -15.13 3.82 0.76
CA GLY A 34 -14.84 3.13 -0.50
C GLY A 34 -16.09 2.89 -1.37
N VAL A 35 -17.19 2.46 -0.75
CA VAL A 35 -18.49 2.26 -1.44
C VAL A 35 -19.06 3.59 -1.94
N ALA A 36 -18.93 4.67 -1.17
CA ALA A 36 -19.41 5.99 -1.57
C ALA A 36 -18.66 6.54 -2.80
N GLU A 37 -17.33 6.43 -2.81
CA GLU A 37 -16.50 6.82 -3.96
C GLU A 37 -16.81 5.96 -5.19
N PHE A 38 -16.96 4.64 -5.00
CA PHE A 38 -17.28 3.70 -6.08
C PHE A 38 -18.64 4.01 -6.72
N ILE A 39 -19.68 4.28 -5.93
CA ILE A 39 -21.00 4.68 -6.45
C ILE A 39 -20.91 6.03 -7.16
N SER A 40 -20.16 6.99 -6.62
CA SER A 40 -19.93 8.29 -7.28
C SER A 40 -19.32 8.11 -8.67
N GLU A 41 -18.35 7.20 -8.79
CA GLU A 41 -17.67 6.93 -10.06
C GLU A 41 -18.54 6.14 -11.05
N ILE A 42 -19.41 5.25 -10.57
CA ILE A 42 -20.42 4.59 -11.41
C ILE A 42 -21.42 5.61 -11.96
N VAL A 43 -21.94 6.50 -11.11
CA VAL A 43 -22.95 7.51 -11.51
C VAL A 43 -22.40 8.52 -12.51
N LYS A 44 -21.09 8.82 -12.47
CA LYS A 44 -20.43 9.68 -13.46
C LYS A 44 -20.28 9.02 -14.84
N SER A 45 -20.41 7.70 -14.95
CA SER A 45 -20.37 7.01 -16.24
C SER A 45 -21.78 6.62 -16.68
N ASP A 46 -22.19 7.00 -17.87
CA ASP A 46 -23.53 6.73 -18.41
C ASP A 46 -23.83 5.23 -18.70
N ASN A 47 -22.93 4.30 -18.35
CA ASN A 47 -23.06 2.85 -18.60
C ASN A 47 -23.33 2.06 -17.30
N ALA A 48 -24.43 2.37 -16.61
CA ALA A 48 -24.78 1.74 -15.33
C ALA A 48 -25.14 0.24 -15.44
N GLU A 49 -25.63 -0.22 -16.60
CA GLU A 49 -26.09 -1.61 -16.79
C GLU A 49 -24.96 -2.62 -17.04
N GLU A 50 -23.81 -2.20 -17.55
CA GLU A 50 -22.62 -3.08 -17.74
C GLU A 50 -21.70 -3.14 -16.51
N LYS A 51 -21.84 -2.21 -15.56
CA LYS A 51 -20.88 -1.99 -14.46
C LYS A 51 -21.08 -2.84 -13.20
N ILE A 52 -22.11 -3.67 -13.12
CA ILE A 52 -22.28 -4.65 -12.03
C ILE A 52 -21.93 -6.05 -12.54
N ASN A 53 -20.80 -6.17 -13.25
CA ASN A 53 -20.21 -7.45 -13.58
C ASN A 53 -18.95 -7.60 -12.73
N LYS A 54 -18.78 -8.75 -12.07
CA LYS A 54 -17.56 -9.11 -11.35
C LYS A 54 -16.30 -8.85 -12.21
N PHE A 55 -16.43 -9.05 -13.52
CA PHE A 55 -15.39 -8.74 -14.49
C PHE A 55 -14.97 -7.26 -14.54
N ALA A 56 -15.93 -6.33 -14.49
CA ALA A 56 -15.62 -4.89 -14.47
C ALA A 56 -14.93 -4.46 -13.16
N LEU A 57 -15.27 -5.11 -12.04
CA LEU A 57 -14.58 -4.91 -10.76
C LEU A 57 -13.13 -5.43 -10.83
N ASP A 58 -12.94 -6.63 -11.38
CA ASP A 58 -11.60 -7.21 -11.57
C ASP A 58 -10.74 -6.34 -12.50
N GLU A 59 -11.33 -5.75 -13.54
CA GLU A 59 -10.66 -4.78 -14.42
C GLU A 59 -10.24 -3.49 -13.68
N MET A 60 -11.12 -2.95 -12.84
CA MET A 60 -10.80 -1.78 -12.01
C MET A 60 -9.66 -2.08 -11.02
N ILE A 61 -9.66 -3.27 -10.40
CA ILE A 61 -8.56 -3.69 -9.51
C ILE A 61 -7.26 -3.79 -10.30
N ALA A 62 -7.28 -4.44 -11.47
CA ALA A 62 -6.10 -4.57 -12.32
C ALA A 62 -5.55 -3.19 -12.76
N HIS A 63 -6.43 -2.23 -13.04
CA HIS A 63 -6.01 -0.87 -13.35
C HIS A 63 -5.34 -0.17 -12.17
N ILE A 64 -5.89 -0.31 -10.95
CA ILE A 64 -5.26 0.23 -9.73
C ILE A 64 -3.90 -0.43 -9.49
N ASP A 65 -3.82 -1.77 -9.59
CA ASP A 65 -2.58 -2.51 -9.42
C ASP A 65 -1.53 -2.08 -10.44
N HIS A 66 -1.93 -1.78 -11.67
CA HIS A 66 -1.03 -1.27 -12.70
C HIS A 66 -0.47 0.11 -12.32
N LEU A 67 -1.32 1.03 -11.85
CA LEU A 67 -0.89 2.36 -11.42
C LEU A 67 0.05 2.29 -10.20
N LEU A 68 -0.29 1.45 -9.22
CA LEU A 68 0.54 1.22 -8.04
C LEU A 68 1.87 0.58 -8.41
N SER A 69 1.86 -0.42 -9.29
CA SER A 69 3.07 -1.10 -9.77
C SER A 69 3.98 -0.11 -10.50
N LYS A 70 3.43 0.72 -11.39
CA LYS A 70 4.21 1.77 -12.08
C LYS A 70 4.85 2.75 -11.10
N GLN A 71 4.11 3.20 -10.10
CA GLN A 71 4.65 4.12 -9.09
C GLN A 71 5.72 3.45 -8.23
N MET A 72 5.51 2.18 -7.86
CA MET A 72 6.47 1.39 -7.11
C MET A 72 7.75 1.17 -7.92
N ASP A 73 7.62 0.87 -9.21
CA ASP A 73 8.76 0.69 -10.12
C ASP A 73 9.60 1.97 -10.17
N GLU A 74 9.00 3.15 -10.28
CA GLU A 74 9.74 4.42 -10.25
C GLU A 74 10.52 4.63 -8.94
N VAL A 75 9.94 4.24 -7.80
CA VAL A 75 10.59 4.36 -6.50
C VAL A 75 11.73 3.34 -6.34
N LEU A 76 11.48 2.07 -6.69
CA LEU A 76 12.44 0.98 -6.52
C LEU A 76 13.58 1.02 -7.56
N HIS A 77 13.34 1.59 -8.74
CA HIS A 77 14.36 1.78 -9.78
C HIS A 77 15.09 3.11 -9.69
N ASN A 78 14.89 3.87 -8.61
CA ASN A 78 15.70 5.05 -8.35
C ASN A 78 17.15 4.63 -8.01
N GLU A 79 18.12 5.20 -8.72
CA GLU A 79 19.56 4.88 -8.57
C GLU A 79 20.08 5.08 -7.14
N GLU A 80 19.65 6.14 -6.45
CA GLU A 80 20.07 6.39 -5.07
C GLU A 80 19.51 5.33 -4.12
N PHE A 81 18.24 4.95 -4.33
CA PHE A 81 17.60 3.87 -3.56
C PHE A 81 18.28 2.53 -3.82
N GLN A 82 18.55 2.16 -5.08
CA GLN A 82 19.20 0.90 -5.42
C GLN A 82 20.64 0.81 -4.88
N LYS A 83 21.38 1.93 -4.87
CA LYS A 83 22.72 1.98 -4.26
C LYS A 83 22.67 1.70 -2.75
N LEU A 84 21.70 2.28 -2.06
CA LEU A 84 21.49 2.03 -0.64
C LEU A 84 21.00 0.59 -0.40
N GLU A 85 20.01 0.13 -1.15
CA GLU A 85 19.41 -1.20 -1.03
C GLU A 85 20.44 -2.31 -1.30
N SER A 86 21.27 -2.17 -2.34
CA SER A 86 22.31 -3.15 -2.65
C SER A 86 23.33 -3.27 -1.52
N THR A 87 23.71 -2.15 -0.88
CA THR A 87 24.60 -2.14 0.29
C THR A 87 23.98 -2.90 1.47
N TRP A 88 22.71 -2.61 1.81
CA TRP A 88 22.02 -3.28 2.91
C TRP A 88 21.68 -4.74 2.63
N ARG A 89 21.34 -5.09 1.38
CA ARG A 89 21.15 -6.50 0.98
C ARG A 89 22.46 -7.27 1.04
N GLY A 90 23.57 -6.65 0.68
CA GLY A 90 24.92 -7.22 0.83
C GLY A 90 25.26 -7.48 2.31
N LEU A 91 25.02 -6.50 3.18
CA LEU A 91 25.22 -6.66 4.62
C LEU A 91 24.32 -7.77 5.19
N ARG A 92 23.04 -7.78 4.82
CA ARG A 92 22.10 -8.84 5.23
C ARG A 92 22.59 -10.21 4.78
N PHE A 93 23.09 -10.33 3.55
CA PHE A 93 23.66 -11.58 3.05
C PHE A 93 24.87 -12.04 3.88
N LEU A 94 25.76 -11.11 4.27
CA LEU A 94 26.90 -11.39 5.14
C LEU A 94 26.44 -11.91 6.51
N VAL A 95 25.46 -11.23 7.13
CA VAL A 95 24.91 -11.62 8.43
C VAL A 95 24.22 -12.98 8.35
N GLU A 96 23.38 -13.23 7.34
CA GLU A 96 22.67 -14.50 7.16
C GLU A 96 23.60 -15.69 6.93
N ARG A 97 24.81 -15.47 6.41
CA ARG A 97 25.81 -16.51 6.15
C ARG A 97 26.84 -16.69 7.26
N THR A 98 26.83 -15.83 8.27
CA THR A 98 27.77 -15.88 9.39
C THR A 98 27.17 -16.69 10.54
N ASP A 99 27.87 -17.72 10.99
CA ASP A 99 27.51 -18.43 12.22
C ASP A 99 28.08 -17.68 13.44
N PHE A 100 27.22 -16.95 14.13
CA PHE A 100 27.61 -16.18 15.31
C PHE A 100 27.86 -17.06 16.55
N ASN A 101 27.55 -18.36 16.51
CA ASN A 101 27.88 -19.29 17.60
C ASN A 101 29.38 -19.59 17.67
N GLU A 102 30.11 -19.39 16.56
CA GLU A 102 31.55 -19.58 16.45
C GLU A 102 32.35 -18.33 16.92
N ASN A 103 31.76 -17.53 17.82
CA ASN A 103 32.37 -16.34 18.41
C ASN A 103 32.86 -15.29 17.37
N ILE A 104 32.11 -15.15 16.28
CA ILE A 104 32.36 -14.15 15.22
C ILE A 104 31.64 -12.85 15.58
N LYS A 105 32.28 -11.70 15.34
CA LYS A 105 31.69 -10.37 15.48
C LYS A 105 31.83 -9.59 14.18
N ILE A 106 30.81 -8.82 13.84
CA ILE A 106 30.80 -7.91 12.69
C ILE A 106 30.54 -6.51 13.24
N ASP A 107 31.49 -5.61 13.04
CA ASP A 107 31.35 -4.19 13.35
C ASP A 107 31.08 -3.44 12.04
N LEU A 108 30.08 -2.55 12.08
CA LEU A 108 29.70 -1.73 10.93
C LEU A 108 30.22 -0.32 11.13
N PHE A 109 30.90 0.21 10.12
CA PHE A 109 31.36 1.59 10.07
C PHE A 109 30.73 2.28 8.86
N ASP A 110 29.89 3.29 9.11
CA ASP A 110 29.23 4.06 8.06
C ASP A 110 30.13 5.24 7.66
N ILE A 111 30.70 5.17 6.46
CA ILE A 111 31.59 6.19 5.91
C ILE A 111 31.46 6.21 4.38
N ARG A 112 31.56 7.40 3.78
CA ARG A 112 31.62 7.53 2.31
C ARG A 112 33.03 7.25 1.81
N LYS A 113 33.16 6.77 0.57
CA LYS A 113 34.47 6.46 -0.01
C LYS A 113 35.36 7.71 -0.10
N GLU A 114 34.77 8.84 -0.45
CA GLU A 114 35.44 10.12 -0.59
C GLU A 114 35.93 10.63 0.77
N GLU A 115 35.08 10.54 1.79
CA GLU A 115 35.41 10.89 3.19
C GLU A 115 36.56 10.05 3.72
N ALA A 116 36.52 8.73 3.50
CA ALA A 116 37.61 7.84 3.88
C ALA A 116 38.93 8.21 3.19
N LEU A 117 38.88 8.64 1.92
CA LEU A 117 40.08 9.03 1.17
C LEU A 117 40.67 10.35 1.66
N GLU A 118 39.82 11.34 1.93
CA GLU A 118 40.23 12.63 2.52
C GLU A 118 40.87 12.42 3.90
N ASP A 119 40.32 11.53 4.73
CA ASP A 119 40.88 11.20 6.04
C ASP A 119 42.27 10.56 5.96
N PHE A 120 42.54 9.77 4.91
CA PHE A 120 43.87 9.18 4.67
C PHE A 120 44.88 10.18 4.10
N GLU A 121 44.44 11.20 3.35
CA GLU A 121 45.34 12.22 2.79
C GLU A 121 45.71 13.33 3.78
N ASN A 122 44.86 13.57 4.78
CA ASN A 122 45.06 14.62 5.80
C ASN A 122 45.85 14.16 7.04
N ASN A 123 46.26 12.88 7.11
CA ASN A 123 47.12 12.30 8.16
C ASN A 123 48.52 11.96 7.64
#